data_AF-A0A2A3E065-F1
#
_entry.id   AF-A0A2A3E065-F1
#
_cell.length_a   1.000
_cell.length_b   1.000
_cell.length_c   1.000
_cell.angle_alpha   90.00
_cell.angle_beta   90.00
_cell.angle_gamma   90.00
#
_symmetry.space_group_name_H-M   'P 1'
#
loop_
_entity.id
_entity.type
_entity.pdbx_description
1 polymer ?
#
loop_
_entity_poly.entity_id
_entity_poly.type
_entity_poly.pdbx_seq_one_letter_code
_entity_poly.pdbx_strand_id
1 'polypeptide(L)'
;MTSKVTAIPVYTAKDYPRIRQLPGADDMPATWDDWHADFEASKVERLHRRDFTHAKVLIRPGKFKGWLDDNSFSATEHVRQLHAQERLDSKRARQEGRRELEQMLIIPQRQLTSFYRSPPPRVSHHEPVTKGPIGLIYAAIAGLYLAWLAHHWLG
;
A
#
# COMPACT_ATOMS: atom_id res chain seq x y z
N MET A 1 -1.31 -6.65 25.34
CA MET A 1 -2.03 -7.72 24.60
C MET A 1 -2.48 -7.13 23.27
N THR A 2 -1.91 -7.57 22.15
CA THR A 2 -2.46 -7.25 20.82
C THR A 2 -3.90 -7.75 20.77
N SER A 3 -4.88 -6.88 20.56
CA SER A 3 -6.27 -7.33 20.49
C SER A 3 -6.38 -8.39 19.39
N LYS A 4 -6.81 -9.59 19.76
CA LYS A 4 -6.95 -10.71 18.82
C LYS A 4 -8.12 -10.38 17.90
N VAL A 5 -7.83 -9.84 16.73
CA VAL A 5 -8.88 -9.56 15.74
C VAL A 5 -9.39 -10.86 15.17
N THR A 6 -10.70 -11.04 15.23
CA THR A 6 -11.44 -12.19 14.73
C THR A 6 -11.84 -11.94 13.27
N ALA A 7 -11.58 -12.90 12.38
CA ALA A 7 -12.08 -12.83 11.01
C ALA A 7 -13.61 -13.00 10.99
N ILE A 8 -14.30 -12.35 10.05
CA ILE A 8 -15.70 -12.65 9.75
C ILE A 8 -15.78 -13.05 8.27
N PRO A 9 -16.26 -14.27 7.95
CA PRO A 9 -16.44 -14.69 6.58
C PRO A 9 -17.51 -13.84 5.89
N VAL A 10 -17.20 -13.36 4.70
CA VAL A 10 -18.10 -12.54 3.86
C VAL A 10 -18.17 -13.15 2.48
N TYR A 11 -19.34 -13.07 1.85
CA TYR A 11 -19.60 -13.58 0.51
C TYR A 11 -20.13 -12.48 -0.41
N THR A 12 -19.89 -12.62 -1.71
CA THR A 12 -20.57 -11.80 -2.72
C THR A 12 -21.89 -12.47 -3.13
N ALA A 13 -22.84 -11.70 -3.64
CA ALA A 13 -24.11 -12.23 -4.17
C ALA A 13 -23.90 -13.33 -5.23
N LYS A 14 -22.86 -13.17 -6.06
CA LYS A 14 -22.48 -14.15 -7.09
C LYS A 14 -21.88 -15.43 -6.50
N ASP A 15 -21.08 -15.30 -5.45
CA ASP A 15 -20.33 -16.41 -4.87
C ASP A 15 -21.15 -17.23 -3.88
N TYR A 16 -22.12 -16.59 -3.21
CA TYR A 16 -22.91 -17.20 -2.15
C TYR A 16 -23.62 -18.51 -2.53
N PRO A 17 -24.33 -18.61 -3.68
CA PRO A 17 -24.98 -19.87 -4.07
C PRO A 17 -23.98 -21.01 -4.26
N ARG A 18 -22.76 -20.70 -4.71
CA ARG A 18 -21.70 -21.71 -4.92
C ARG A 18 -21.11 -22.20 -3.60
N ILE A 19 -21.05 -21.35 -2.58
CA ILE A 19 -20.65 -21.78 -1.22
C ILE A 19 -21.73 -22.67 -0.62
N ARG A 20 -23.01 -22.30 -0.77
CA ARG A 20 -24.15 -23.08 -0.24
C ARG A 20 -24.28 -24.47 -0.86
N GLN A 21 -23.80 -24.67 -2.08
CA GLN A 21 -23.74 -25.98 -2.74
C GLN A 21 -22.64 -26.90 -2.19
N LEU A 22 -21.74 -26.41 -1.33
CA LEU A 22 -20.68 -27.23 -0.75
C LEU A 22 -21.25 -28.12 0.36
N PRO A 23 -20.75 -29.37 0.51
CA PRO A 23 -21.21 -30.26 1.57
C PRO A 23 -21.06 -29.65 2.96
N GLY A 24 -22.12 -29.67 3.76
CA GLY A 24 -22.13 -29.14 5.14
C GLY A 24 -22.35 -27.63 5.25
N ALA A 25 -22.77 -26.96 4.18
CA ALA A 25 -23.20 -25.56 4.19
C ALA A 25 -24.72 -25.38 4.42
N ASP A 26 -25.39 -26.41 4.95
CA ASP A 26 -26.84 -26.43 5.18
C ASP A 26 -27.29 -25.44 6.26
N ASP A 27 -26.36 -24.99 7.10
CA ASP A 27 -26.55 -23.97 8.12
C ASP A 27 -26.67 -22.55 7.55
N MET A 28 -26.34 -22.35 6.28
CA MET A 28 -26.43 -21.04 5.63
C MET A 28 -27.88 -20.69 5.28
N PRO A 29 -28.28 -19.41 5.38
CA PRO A 29 -29.57 -18.93 4.89
C PRO A 29 -29.87 -19.36 3.44
N ALA A 30 -31.16 -19.42 3.09
CA ALA A 30 -31.55 -19.94 1.78
C ALA A 30 -31.10 -19.03 0.64
N THR A 31 -31.12 -17.72 0.87
CA THR A 31 -30.80 -16.69 -0.12
C THR A 31 -29.64 -15.82 0.34
N TRP A 32 -28.98 -15.18 -0.63
CA TRP A 32 -27.95 -14.19 -0.31
C TRP A 32 -28.53 -12.97 0.39
N ASP A 33 -29.75 -12.55 0.04
CA ASP A 33 -30.39 -11.38 0.63
C ASP A 33 -30.67 -11.59 2.12
N ASP A 34 -31.17 -12.77 2.51
CA ASP A 34 -31.40 -13.14 3.91
C ASP A 34 -30.07 -13.11 4.69
N TRP A 35 -29.04 -13.77 4.16
CA TRP A 35 -27.72 -13.76 4.79
C TRP A 35 -27.13 -12.34 4.91
N HIS A 36 -27.31 -11.52 3.87
CA HIS A 36 -26.78 -10.16 3.85
C HIS A 36 -27.50 -9.26 4.85
N ALA A 37 -28.82 -9.44 5.02
CA ALA A 37 -29.61 -8.75 6.04
C ALA A 37 -29.11 -9.09 7.45
N ASP A 38 -28.93 -10.39 7.76
CA ASP A 38 -28.41 -10.84 9.05
C ASP A 38 -27.00 -10.30 9.32
N PHE A 39 -26.15 -10.30 8.30
CA PHE A 39 -24.80 -9.78 8.38
C PHE A 39 -24.75 -8.27 8.65
N GLU A 40 -25.57 -7.48 7.97
CA GLU A 40 -25.65 -6.03 8.19
C GLU A 40 -26.29 -5.70 9.55
N ALA A 41 -27.30 -6.45 9.99
CA ALA A 41 -27.85 -6.33 11.35
C ALA A 41 -26.77 -6.57 12.42
N SER A 42 -26.01 -7.67 12.29
CA SER A 42 -24.89 -8.01 13.19
C SER A 42 -23.79 -6.94 13.16
N LYS A 43 -23.55 -6.31 12.02
CA LYS A 43 -22.55 -5.23 11.87
C LYS A 43 -23.02 -3.96 12.58
N VAL A 44 -24.29 -3.60 12.47
CA VAL A 44 -24.87 -2.46 13.20
C VAL A 44 -24.77 -2.69 14.70
N GLU A 45 -25.07 -3.91 15.17
CA GLU A 45 -24.94 -4.28 16.58
C GLU A 45 -23.50 -4.15 17.09
N ARG A 46 -22.52 -4.68 16.33
CA ARG A 46 -21.08 -4.52 16.67
C ARG A 46 -20.67 -3.05 16.73
N LEU A 47 -21.13 -2.24 15.78
CA LEU A 47 -20.86 -0.81 15.78
C LEU A 47 -21.45 -0.12 17.02
N HIS A 48 -22.68 -0.47 17.39
CA HIS A 48 -23.35 0.04 18.58
C HIS A 48 -22.56 -0.30 19.86
N ARG A 49 -22.01 -1.53 19.93
CA ARG A 49 -21.14 -1.98 21.04
C ARG A 49 -19.71 -1.44 20.99
N ARG A 50 -19.36 -0.66 19.96
CA ARG A 50 -17.97 -0.19 19.70
C ARG A 50 -16.96 -1.35 19.61
N ASP A 51 -17.41 -2.50 19.13
CA ASP A 51 -16.56 -3.67 18.97
C ASP A 51 -15.87 -3.64 17.60
N PHE A 52 -14.60 -3.20 17.63
CA PHE A 52 -13.73 -3.12 16.46
C PHE A 52 -12.74 -4.30 16.35
N THR A 53 -12.97 -5.38 17.11
CA THR A 53 -12.09 -6.55 17.11
C THR A 53 -12.34 -7.51 15.95
N HIS A 54 -12.99 -7.07 14.88
CA HIS A 54 -13.42 -7.91 13.78
C HIS A 54 -12.91 -7.43 12.42
N ALA A 55 -12.52 -8.36 11.55
CA ALA A 55 -12.09 -8.06 10.20
C ALA A 55 -12.86 -8.89 9.17
N LYS A 56 -13.45 -8.22 8.18
CA LYS A 56 -14.15 -8.89 7.07
C LYS A 56 -13.15 -9.63 6.18
N VAL A 57 -13.42 -10.90 5.89
CA VAL A 57 -12.62 -11.73 4.99
C VAL A 57 -13.51 -12.32 3.92
N LEU A 58 -13.24 -11.94 2.67
CA LEU A 58 -13.98 -12.45 1.52
C LEU A 58 -13.59 -13.91 1.22
N ILE A 59 -14.55 -14.82 1.28
CA ILE A 59 -14.39 -16.22 0.90
C ILE A 59 -14.73 -16.37 -0.59
N ARG A 60 -13.80 -16.96 -1.35
CA ARG A 60 -13.98 -17.26 -2.77
C ARG A 60 -14.26 -18.76 -2.95
N PRO A 61 -15.33 -19.16 -3.66
CA PRO A 61 -15.75 -20.57 -3.72
C PRO A 61 -14.67 -21.52 -4.20
N GLY A 62 -13.96 -21.20 -5.29
CA GLY A 62 -12.93 -22.09 -5.83
C GLY A 62 -11.75 -22.32 -4.88
N LYS A 63 -11.28 -21.26 -4.21
CA LYS A 63 -10.17 -21.36 -3.23
C LYS A 63 -10.61 -22.09 -1.97
N PHE A 64 -11.82 -21.81 -1.53
CA PHE A 64 -12.37 -22.45 -0.34
C PHE A 64 -12.62 -23.93 -0.56
N LYS A 65 -13.21 -24.32 -1.70
CA LYS A 65 -13.39 -25.72 -2.08
C LYS A 65 -12.07 -26.47 -2.12
N GLY A 66 -11.04 -25.93 -2.78
CA GLY A 66 -9.72 -26.57 -2.80
C GLY A 66 -9.15 -26.77 -1.40
N TRP A 67 -9.24 -25.76 -0.55
CA TRP A 67 -8.80 -25.86 0.85
C TRP A 67 -9.63 -26.87 1.67
N LEU A 68 -10.94 -26.98 1.44
CA LEU A 68 -11.77 -28.02 2.08
C LEU A 68 -11.34 -29.42 1.63
N ASP A 69 -11.12 -29.61 0.33
CA ASP A 69 -10.69 -30.88 -0.26
C ASP A 69 -9.31 -31.30 0.32
N ASP A 70 -8.36 -30.36 0.39
CA ASP A 70 -7.01 -30.59 0.94
C ASP A 70 -7.02 -31.00 2.43
N ASN A 71 -8.00 -30.52 3.19
CA ASN A 71 -8.13 -30.79 4.64
C ASN A 71 -9.20 -31.84 4.97
N SER A 72 -9.88 -32.40 3.96
CA SER A 72 -11.02 -33.32 4.14
C SER A 72 -12.12 -32.76 5.05
N PHE A 73 -12.41 -31.46 4.92
CA PHE A 73 -13.43 -30.77 5.71
C PHE A 73 -14.75 -30.57 4.95
N SER A 74 -15.84 -30.50 5.71
CA SER A 74 -17.14 -29.99 5.24
C SER A 74 -17.27 -28.48 5.51
N ALA A 75 -18.05 -27.79 4.70
CA ALA A 75 -18.22 -26.33 4.69
C ALA A 75 -19.09 -25.76 5.82
N THR A 76 -19.00 -26.29 7.04
CA THR A 76 -19.78 -25.82 8.21
C THR A 76 -19.41 -24.39 8.61
N GLU A 77 -20.27 -23.73 9.42
CA GLU A 77 -19.98 -22.39 9.96
C GLU A 77 -18.58 -22.29 10.57
N HIS A 78 -18.25 -23.23 11.45
CA HIS A 78 -16.97 -23.28 12.13
C HIS A 78 -15.79 -23.38 11.16
N VAL A 79 -15.92 -24.19 10.12
CA VAL A 79 -14.86 -24.38 9.12
C VAL A 79 -14.73 -23.14 8.21
N ARG A 80 -15.84 -22.49 7.84
CA ARG A 80 -15.80 -21.20 7.11
C ARG A 80 -15.10 -20.12 7.94
N GLN A 81 -15.36 -20.10 9.25
CA GLN A 81 -14.72 -19.21 10.20
C GLN A 81 -13.21 -19.49 10.34
N LEU A 82 -12.81 -20.78 10.45
CA LEU A 82 -11.42 -21.21 10.51
C LEU A 82 -10.65 -20.76 9.27
N HIS A 83 -11.17 -21.08 8.07
CA HIS A 83 -10.55 -20.65 6.82
C HIS A 83 -10.44 -19.13 6.72
N ALA A 84 -11.47 -18.38 7.13
CA ALA A 84 -11.41 -16.91 7.16
C ALA A 84 -10.29 -16.40 8.08
N GLN A 85 -10.11 -17.03 9.24
CA GLN A 85 -9.06 -16.69 10.20
C GLN A 85 -7.66 -16.96 9.63
N GLU A 86 -7.43 -18.14 9.06
CA GLU A 86 -6.15 -18.48 8.40
C GLU A 86 -5.79 -17.50 7.28
N ARG A 87 -6.80 -17.06 6.51
CA ARG A 87 -6.63 -16.06 5.44
C ARG A 87 -6.26 -14.69 5.99
N LEU A 88 -6.83 -14.29 7.13
CA LEU A 88 -6.48 -13.04 7.82
C LEU A 88 -5.05 -13.10 8.35
N ASP A 89 -4.69 -14.19 9.01
CA ASP A 89 -3.37 -14.37 9.62
C ASP A 89 -2.28 -14.48 8.55
N SER A 90 -2.54 -15.19 7.46
CA SER A 90 -1.66 -15.21 6.28
C SER A 90 -1.45 -13.82 5.67
N LYS A 91 -2.50 -12.99 5.60
CA LYS A 91 -2.39 -11.62 5.10
C LYS A 91 -1.53 -10.76 6.03
N ARG A 92 -1.68 -10.93 7.34
CA ARG A 92 -0.87 -10.23 8.35
C ARG A 92 0.59 -10.61 8.28
N ALA A 93 0.90 -11.91 8.20
CA ALA A 93 2.27 -12.39 8.06
C ALA A 93 2.96 -11.79 6.82
N ARG A 94 2.24 -11.71 5.69
CA ARG A 94 2.77 -11.05 4.47
C ARG A 94 2.97 -9.56 4.63
N GLN A 95 2.10 -8.88 5.36
CA GLN A 95 2.25 -7.45 5.64
C GLN A 95 3.44 -7.19 6.56
N GLU A 96 3.65 -8.04 7.55
CA GLU A 96 4.79 -7.92 8.46
C GLU A 96 6.11 -8.15 7.73
N GLY A 97 6.22 -9.23 6.93
CA GLY A 97 7.42 -9.45 6.11
C GLY A 97 7.69 -8.30 5.11
N ARG A 98 6.64 -7.64 4.60
CA ARG A 98 6.81 -6.42 3.79
C ARG A 98 7.35 -5.24 4.61
N ARG A 99 6.86 -5.05 5.84
CA ARG A 99 7.35 -3.99 6.74
C ARG A 99 8.79 -4.23 7.15
N GLU A 100 9.15 -5.46 7.46
CA GLU A 100 10.53 -5.85 7.77
C GLU A 100 11.44 -5.56 6.57
N LEU A 101 11.04 -5.95 5.36
CA LEU A 101 11.80 -5.65 4.14
C LEU A 101 11.90 -4.14 3.88
N GLU A 102 10.81 -3.38 4.05
CA GLU A 102 10.82 -1.92 3.93
C GLU A 102 11.76 -1.29 4.97
N GLN A 103 11.75 -1.74 6.23
CA GLN A 103 12.69 -1.28 7.25
C GLN A 103 14.15 -1.62 6.90
N MET A 104 14.41 -2.85 6.43
CA MET A 104 15.73 -3.28 5.97
C MET A 104 16.24 -2.49 4.76
N LEU A 105 15.36 -1.96 3.89
CA LEU A 105 15.73 -1.13 2.74
C LEU A 105 15.87 0.35 3.11
N ILE A 106 15.06 0.85 4.05
CA ILE A 106 15.12 2.24 4.54
C ILE A 106 16.41 2.51 5.32
N ILE A 107 16.89 1.55 6.12
CA ILE A 107 18.13 1.70 6.91
C ILE A 107 19.36 1.99 6.02
N PRO A 108 19.69 1.17 5.00
CA PRO A 108 20.81 1.43 4.09
C PRO A 108 20.57 2.67 3.23
N GLN A 109 19.33 2.98 2.82
CA GLN A 109 19.04 4.19 2.05
C GLN A 109 19.22 5.47 2.88
N ARG A 110 18.83 5.48 4.16
CA ARG A 110 19.08 6.60 5.09
C ARG A 110 20.56 6.76 5.41
N GLN A 111 21.32 5.68 5.54
CA GLN A 111 22.77 5.75 5.70
C GLN A 111 23.44 6.29 4.43
N LEU A 112 23.10 5.78 3.24
CA LEU A 112 23.63 6.31 1.98
C LEU A 112 23.29 7.79 1.78
N THR A 113 22.05 8.18 2.03
CA THR A 113 21.67 9.60 1.96
C THR A 113 22.32 10.46 3.04
N SER A 114 22.66 9.95 4.22
CA SER A 114 23.46 10.71 5.19
C SER A 114 24.92 10.86 4.77
N PHE A 115 25.49 9.86 4.09
CA PHE A 115 26.86 9.93 3.55
C PHE A 115 26.97 10.89 2.34
N TYR A 116 25.94 10.95 1.48
CA TYR A 116 25.93 11.80 0.29
C TYR A 116 25.28 13.17 0.51
N ARG A 117 24.61 13.41 1.64
CA ARG A 117 24.10 14.75 1.98
C ARG A 117 25.26 15.59 2.47
N SER A 118 25.88 16.32 1.53
CA SER A 118 26.78 17.43 1.87
C SER A 118 26.11 18.28 2.94
N PRO A 119 26.85 18.71 3.99
CA PRO A 119 26.29 19.63 4.96
C PRO A 119 25.71 20.83 4.20
N PRO A 120 24.52 21.33 4.57
CA PRO A 120 24.01 22.55 3.96
C PRO A 120 25.13 23.59 4.08
N PRO A 121 25.52 24.27 2.99
CA PRO A 121 26.57 25.26 3.06
C PRO A 121 26.16 26.23 4.16
N ARG A 122 26.96 26.28 5.23
CA ARG A 122 26.81 27.32 6.25
C ARG A 122 26.97 28.62 5.48
N VAL A 123 25.87 29.36 5.39
CA VAL A 123 25.87 30.70 4.81
C VAL A 123 26.74 31.55 5.73
N SER A 124 28.04 31.62 5.45
CA SER A 124 28.85 32.72 5.91
C SER A 124 28.39 33.93 5.12
N HIS A 125 27.76 34.89 5.81
CA HIS A 125 27.56 36.22 5.26
C HIS A 125 28.94 36.82 4.97
N HIS A 126 29.41 36.67 3.73
CA HIS A 126 30.48 37.50 3.21
C HIS A 126 29.86 38.80 2.71
N GLU A 127 30.42 39.91 3.18
CA GLU A 127 30.11 41.25 2.72
C GLU A 127 30.18 41.36 1.18
N PRO A 128 29.35 42.23 0.57
CA PRO A 128 29.36 42.39 -0.87
C PRO A 128 30.68 43.00 -1.34
N VAL A 129 31.52 42.17 -1.94
CA VAL A 129 32.68 42.60 -2.71
C VAL A 129 32.19 43.42 -3.91
N THR A 130 32.60 44.67 -3.95
CA THR A 130 32.36 45.63 -5.02
C THR A 130 32.89 45.09 -6.36
N LYS A 131 32.00 44.95 -7.35
CA LYS A 131 32.36 44.50 -8.70
C LYS A 131 33.20 45.57 -9.39
N GLY A 132 34.51 45.34 -9.48
CA GLY A 132 35.42 46.11 -10.32
C GLY A 132 35.09 45.97 -11.83
N PRO A 133 35.67 46.83 -12.69
CA PRO A 133 35.18 47.14 -14.04
C PRO A 133 35.53 46.08 -15.11
N ILE A 134 35.67 44.82 -14.71
CA ILE A 134 36.13 43.73 -15.59
C ILE A 134 35.06 43.39 -16.66
N GLY A 135 33.78 43.56 -16.34
CA GLY A 135 32.68 43.22 -17.25
C GLY A 135 32.59 44.06 -18.54
N LEU A 136 33.04 45.32 -18.51
CA LEU A 136 32.99 46.21 -19.67
C LEU A 136 34.04 45.85 -20.72
N ILE A 137 35.19 45.32 -20.29
CA ILE A 137 36.29 44.95 -21.18
C ILE A 137 35.90 43.77 -22.07
N TYR A 138 35.24 42.75 -21.50
CA TYR A 138 34.80 41.57 -22.26
C TYR A 138 33.68 41.89 -23.27
N ALA A 139 32.79 42.83 -22.94
CA ALA A 139 31.75 43.27 -23.88
C ALA A 139 32.32 44.00 -25.10
N ALA A 140 33.35 44.84 -24.90
CA ALA A 140 34.02 45.54 -26.00
C ALA A 140 34.77 44.57 -26.93
N ILE A 141 35.46 43.57 -26.36
CA ILE A 141 36.17 42.54 -27.14
C ILE A 141 35.19 41.70 -27.96
N ALA A 142 34.06 41.28 -27.37
CA ALA A 142 33.04 40.50 -28.07
C ALA A 142 32.40 41.30 -29.23
N GLY A 143 32.14 42.60 -29.04
CA GLY A 143 31.62 43.48 -30.08
C GLY A 143 32.57 43.64 -31.27
N LEU A 144 33.86 43.84 -31.01
CA LEU A 144 34.90 43.94 -32.05
C LEU A 144 35.04 42.64 -32.85
N TYR A 145 34.95 41.49 -32.18
CA TYR A 145 35.02 40.17 -32.83
C TYR A 145 33.84 39.92 -33.77
N LEU A 146 32.63 40.30 -33.36
CA LEU A 146 31.41 40.17 -34.17
C LEU A 146 31.42 41.11 -35.38
N ALA A 147 31.91 42.35 -35.21
CA ALA A 147 32.04 43.31 -36.31
C ALA A 147 33.07 42.84 -37.36
N TRP A 148 34.20 42.27 -36.91
CA TRP A 148 35.21 41.71 -37.81
C TRP A 148 34.68 40.49 -38.59
N LEU A 149 33.94 39.59 -37.93
CA LEU A 149 33.29 38.45 -38.59
C LEU A 149 32.26 38.87 -39.64
N ALA A 150 31.45 39.89 -39.33
CA ALA A 150 30.45 40.40 -40.26
C ALA A 150 31.09 41.04 -41.51
N HIS A 151 32.24 41.69 -41.36
CA HIS A 151 32.94 42.31 -42.49
C HIS A 151 33.59 41.26 -43.42
N HIS A 152 34.06 40.13 -42.88
CA HIS A 152 34.70 39.06 -43.65
C HIS A 152 33.73 38.11 -44.38
N TRP A 153 32.44 38.11 -44.01
CA TRP A 153 31.43 37.24 -44.63
C TRP A 153 30.62 37.89 -45.76
N LEU A 154 30.78 39.20 -45.99
CA LEU A 154 30.07 39.97 -47.02
C LEU A 154 30.98 40.51 -48.15
N GLY A 155 32.22 40.01 -48.22
CA GLY A 155 33.17 40.27 -49.30
C GLY A 155 33.50 39.01 -50.09
#